data_AF-A0A565AM12-F1
#
_entry.id   AF-A0A565AM12-F1
#
_cell.length_a   1.000
_cell.length_b   1.000
_cell.length_c   1.000
_cell.angle_alpha   90.00
_cell.angle_beta   90.00
_cell.angle_gamma   90.00
#
_symmetry.space_group_name_H-M   'P 1'
#
loop_
_entity.id
_entity.type
_entity.pdbx_description
1 polymer ?
#
loop_
_entity_poly.entity_id
_entity_poly.type
_entity_poly.pdbx_seq_one_letter_code
_entity_poly.pdbx_strand_id
1 'polypeptide(L)'
;MQVCLIYVGGNDDKEAKALAEHMRGNQQASLTVLRLIAMSHPDESTVWSQSQTVDMNRYEEKPRDKSVTYIDMMVADGRETSKILHSVAYDYDLFLVGRSSGIGTAVTKGLGDWMEFEELGVIGDLLASEYYPSRASVLIVQQQE
;
A
#
# COMPACT_ATOMS: atom_id res chain seq x y z
N MET A 1 4.63 17.69 2.69
CA MET A 1 4.80 16.48 1.86
C MET A 1 3.80 15.44 2.34
N GLN A 2 2.90 15.01 1.46
CA GLN A 2 1.94 13.93 1.70
C GLN A 2 2.54 12.62 1.19
N VAL A 3 2.80 11.68 2.11
CA VAL A 3 3.41 10.38 1.81
C VAL A 3 2.36 9.29 1.98
N CYS A 4 2.20 8.43 0.99
CA CYS A 4 1.38 7.23 1.08
C CYS A 4 2.28 5.99 1.14
N LEU A 5 2.25 5.28 2.27
CA LEU A 5 2.80 3.95 2.38
C LEU A 5 1.73 2.93 1.95
N ILE A 6 2.01 2.15 0.92
CA ILE A 6 1.20 0.98 0.57
C ILE A 6 1.70 -0.20 1.39
N TYR A 7 0.79 -0.84 2.12
CA TYR A 7 1.12 -1.90 3.06
C TYR A 7 0.24 -3.13 2.84
N VAL A 8 0.81 -4.21 2.36
CA VAL A 8 0.16 -5.53 2.31
C VAL A 8 0.64 -6.40 3.47
N GLY A 9 1.91 -6.23 3.83
CA GLY A 9 2.64 -7.08 4.75
C GLY A 9 3.76 -7.83 4.04
N GLY A 10 4.73 -8.30 4.82
CA GLY A 10 5.97 -8.87 4.31
C GLY A 10 7.18 -8.17 4.91
N ASN A 11 8.36 -8.53 4.44
CA ASN A 11 9.61 -7.99 4.96
C ASN A 11 9.91 -6.60 4.39
N ASP A 12 9.79 -6.43 3.08
CA ASP A 12 10.00 -5.13 2.42
C ASP A 12 9.02 -4.08 2.92
N ASP A 13 7.75 -4.44 3.15
CA ASP A 13 6.73 -3.54 3.69
C ASP A 13 7.03 -3.10 5.13
N LYS A 14 7.66 -3.95 5.95
CA LYS A 14 8.10 -3.59 7.31
C LYS A 14 9.24 -2.57 7.25
N GLU A 15 10.18 -2.76 6.34
CA GLU A 15 11.27 -1.82 6.11
C GLU A 15 10.74 -0.49 5.56
N ALA A 16 9.81 -0.54 4.60
CA ALA A 16 9.10 0.61 4.06
C ALA A 16 8.39 1.38 5.18
N LYS A 17 7.70 0.68 6.09
CA LYS A 17 7.06 1.31 7.25
C LYS A 17 8.07 1.98 8.18
N ALA A 18 9.21 1.34 8.47
CA ALA A 18 10.26 1.92 9.29
C ALA A 18 10.82 3.21 8.67
N LEU A 19 11.03 3.20 7.34
CA LEU A 19 11.47 4.38 6.60
C LEU A 19 10.41 5.50 6.62
N ALA A 20 9.13 5.17 6.42
CA ALA A 20 8.04 6.14 6.46
C ALA A 20 7.93 6.86 7.82
N GLU A 21 8.05 6.10 8.91
CA GLU A 21 8.06 6.67 10.28
C GLU A 21 9.29 7.56 10.51
N HIS A 22 10.44 7.19 9.94
CA HIS A 22 11.65 8.02 10.00
C HIS A 22 11.49 9.34 9.23
N MET A 23 10.92 9.29 8.02
CA MET A 23 10.64 10.48 7.20
C MET A 23 9.68 11.44 7.90
N ARG A 24 8.66 10.90 8.58
CA ARG A 24 7.71 11.67 9.38
C ARG A 24 8.40 12.48 10.49
N GLY A 25 9.31 11.86 11.23
CA GLY A 25 10.06 12.50 12.31
C GLY A 25 11.01 13.60 11.84
N ASN A 26 11.66 13.41 10.69
CA ASN A 26 12.74 14.29 10.22
C ASN A 26 12.29 15.38 9.24
N GLN A 27 11.28 15.13 8.41
CA GLN A 27 10.87 16.03 7.32
C GLN A 27 9.50 16.69 7.53
N GLN A 28 8.87 16.51 8.70
CA GLN A 28 7.49 16.95 8.97
C GLN A 28 6.51 16.48 7.87
N ALA A 29 6.67 15.25 7.41
CA ALA A 29 5.78 14.65 6.43
C ALA A 29 4.46 14.19 7.08
N SER A 30 3.36 14.32 6.35
CA SER A 30 2.09 13.67 6.72
C SER A 30 2.08 12.29 6.08
N LEU A 31 1.88 11.26 6.91
CA LEU A 31 1.92 9.87 6.47
C LEU A 31 0.50 9.30 6.39
N THR A 32 0.16 8.67 5.27
CA THR A 32 -0.99 7.79 5.17
C THR A 32 -0.51 6.37 4.95
N VAL A 33 -0.97 5.44 5.78
CA VAL A 33 -0.76 4.01 5.61
C VAL A 33 -2.00 3.43 4.96
N LEU A 34 -1.90 3.13 3.66
CA LEU A 34 -2.93 2.45 2.90
C LEU A 34 -2.67 0.94 2.94
N ARG A 35 -3.43 0.24 3.76
CA ARG A 35 -3.31 -1.19 3.95
C ARG A 35 -4.24 -1.96 3.02
N LEU A 36 -3.68 -2.80 2.15
CA LEU A 36 -4.46 -3.66 1.25
C LEU A 36 -4.52 -5.07 1.84
N ILE A 37 -5.73 -5.55 2.11
CA ILE A 37 -5.99 -6.83 2.77
C ILE A 37 -6.63 -7.77 1.75
N ALA A 38 -5.90 -8.83 1.37
CA ALA A 38 -6.43 -9.88 0.50
C ALA A 38 -7.69 -10.52 1.12
N MET A 39 -8.80 -10.51 0.37
CA MET A 39 -9.96 -11.30 0.74
C MET A 39 -9.68 -12.77 0.47
N SER A 40 -9.48 -13.55 1.53
CA SER A 40 -9.47 -15.00 1.42
C SER A 40 -10.85 -15.48 0.97
N HIS A 41 -10.92 -16.23 -0.13
CA HIS A 41 -12.06 -17.12 -0.32
C HIS A 41 -12.02 -18.17 0.80
N PRO A 42 -13.16 -18.59 1.37
CA PRO A 42 -13.19 -19.45 2.54
C PRO A 42 -12.78 -20.88 2.16
N ASP A 43 -11.49 -21.08 2.02
CA ASP A 43 -10.82 -22.34 2.30
C ASP A 43 -9.42 -21.99 2.79
N GLU A 44 -9.35 -21.72 4.10
CA GLU A 44 -8.20 -21.86 5.01
C GLU A 44 -8.37 -20.89 6.19
N SER A 45 -8.63 -21.52 7.33
CA SER A 45 -8.82 -20.93 8.65
C SER A 45 -7.60 -20.12 9.08
N THR A 46 -7.69 -18.79 9.03
CA THR A 46 -6.90 -17.93 9.91
C THR A 46 -7.82 -16.89 10.53
N VAL A 47 -7.89 -16.95 11.86
CA VAL A 47 -8.70 -16.13 12.77
C VAL A 47 -8.71 -14.67 12.34
N TRP A 48 -9.80 -14.26 11.69
CA TRP A 48 -10.13 -12.86 11.41
C TRP A 48 -10.59 -12.18 12.70
N SER A 49 -9.72 -11.33 13.26
CA SER A 49 -10.19 -10.22 14.07
C SER A 49 -10.92 -9.26 13.13
N GLN A 50 -12.25 -9.41 13.09
CA GLN A 50 -13.28 -8.37 12.94
C GLN A 50 -12.79 -7.09 12.22
N SER A 51 -13.19 -6.86 10.97
CA SER A 51 -14.50 -6.24 10.75
C SER A 51 -14.89 -6.32 9.28
N GLN A 52 -16.20 -6.49 9.11
CA GLN A 52 -16.93 -6.63 7.87
C GLN A 52 -16.99 -5.32 7.08
N THR A 53 -17.29 -5.53 5.79
CA THR A 53 -18.08 -4.67 4.88
C THR A 53 -17.39 -3.44 4.30
N VAL A 54 -17.60 -3.33 2.98
CA VAL A 54 -17.49 -2.14 2.15
C VAL A 54 -18.07 -0.94 2.90
N ASP A 55 -17.22 -0.21 3.58
CA ASP A 55 -17.50 1.10 4.11
C ASP A 55 -16.20 1.87 4.05
N MET A 56 -16.30 3.08 3.50
CA MET A 56 -15.25 4.07 3.46
C MET A 56 -15.01 4.59 4.88
N ASN A 57 -14.64 3.71 5.80
CA ASN A 57 -14.38 4.02 7.21
C ASN A 57 -12.93 4.45 7.34
N ARG A 58 -12.73 5.74 7.06
CA ARG A 58 -11.76 6.53 7.82
C ARG A 58 -12.00 6.30 9.32
N TYR A 59 -10.91 6.43 10.08
CA TYR A 59 -10.79 6.60 11.53
C TYR A 59 -10.30 5.40 12.36
N GLU A 60 -9.01 5.45 12.70
CA GLU A 60 -8.57 5.37 14.10
C GLU A 60 -7.58 6.51 14.39
N GLU A 61 -8.04 7.59 15.00
CA GLU A 61 -7.16 8.56 15.66
C GLU A 61 -6.72 7.96 17.01
N LYS A 62 -5.48 7.45 17.08
CA LYS A 62 -4.82 7.30 18.38
C LYS A 62 -4.35 8.69 18.83
N PRO A 63 -4.72 9.14 20.05
CA PRO A 63 -4.60 10.54 20.49
C PRO A 63 -3.18 10.92 20.94
N ARG A 64 -2.17 10.66 20.11
CA ARG A 64 -0.80 11.16 20.35
C ARG A 64 -0.09 11.77 19.15
N ASP A 65 -0.57 11.56 17.92
CA ASP A 65 0.21 11.95 16.76
C ASP A 65 -0.66 12.45 15.60
N LYS A 66 -0.71 13.78 15.42
CA LYS A 66 -1.58 14.47 14.44
C LYS A 66 -1.12 14.31 12.98
N SER A 67 -0.26 13.34 12.69
CA SER A 67 0.47 13.24 11.41
C SER A 67 0.34 11.92 10.67
N VAL A 68 -0.41 10.93 11.20
CA VAL A 68 -0.57 9.62 10.55
C VAL A 68 -2.04 9.26 10.34
N THR A 69 -2.42 8.93 9.11
CA THR A 69 -3.73 8.39 8.74
C THR A 69 -3.59 6.91 8.40
N TYR A 70 -4.50 6.07 8.87
CA TYR A 70 -4.57 4.65 8.50
C TYR A 70 -5.85 4.39 7.70
N ILE A 71 -5.72 3.67 6.59
CA ILE A 71 -6.83 3.30 5.69
C ILE A 71 -6.67 1.82 5.35
N ASP A 72 -7.62 1.00 5.79
CA ASP A 72 -7.65 -0.43 5.48
C ASP A 72 -8.65 -0.68 4.35
N MET A 73 -8.22 -1.38 3.30
CA MET A 73 -9.03 -1.73 2.13
C MET A 73 -8.97 -3.23 1.89
N MET A 74 -10.13 -3.89 1.88
CA MET A 74 -10.24 -5.28 1.45
C MET A 74 -10.19 -5.35 -0.08
N VAL A 75 -9.40 -6.28 -0.62
CA VAL A 75 -9.25 -6.48 -2.06
C VAL A 75 -9.45 -7.92 -2.47
N ALA A 76 -10.32 -8.15 -3.44
CA ALA A 76 -10.60 -9.47 -4.00
C ALA A 76 -9.58 -9.90 -5.05
N ASP A 77 -9.00 -8.95 -5.80
CA ASP A 77 -8.02 -9.20 -6.84
C ASP A 77 -7.18 -7.94 -7.16
N GLY A 78 -6.23 -8.08 -8.08
CA GLY A 78 -5.39 -6.97 -8.53
C GLY A 78 -6.15 -5.88 -9.31
N ARG A 79 -7.32 -6.18 -9.89
CA ARG A 79 -8.15 -5.15 -10.53
C ARG A 79 -8.74 -4.20 -9.50
N GLU A 80 -9.17 -4.72 -8.35
CA GLU A 80 -9.63 -3.89 -7.24
C GLU A 80 -8.49 -3.05 -6.64
N THR A 81 -7.31 -3.65 -6.46
CA THR A 81 -6.09 -2.91 -6.07
C THR A 81 -5.81 -1.75 -7.01
N SER A 82 -5.79 -1.99 -8.32
CA SER A 82 -5.58 -0.93 -9.32
C SER A 82 -6.60 0.20 -9.20
N LYS A 83 -7.89 -0.11 -9.05
CA LYS A 83 -8.94 0.91 -8.85
C LYS A 83 -8.73 1.75 -7.60
N ILE A 84 -8.33 1.13 -6.49
CA ILE A 84 -8.05 1.84 -5.22
C ILE A 84 -6.86 2.77 -5.39
N LEU A 85 -5.76 2.31 -6.02
CA LEU A 85 -4.59 3.15 -6.23
C LEU A 85 -4.92 4.32 -7.17
N HIS A 86 -5.66 4.07 -8.25
CA HIS A 86 -6.14 5.14 -9.14
C HIS A 86 -7.02 6.18 -8.42
N SER A 87 -7.83 5.78 -7.43
CA SER A 87 -8.71 6.72 -6.73
C SER A 87 -7.96 7.71 -5.83
N VAL A 88 -6.71 7.38 -5.46
CA VAL A 88 -5.86 8.21 -4.61
C VAL A 88 -4.63 8.77 -5.34
N ALA A 89 -4.56 8.62 -6.67
CA ALA A 89 -3.36 8.92 -7.46
C ALA A 89 -2.87 10.37 -7.34
N TYR A 90 -3.77 11.31 -7.08
CA TYR A 90 -3.47 12.74 -6.98
C TYR A 90 -3.35 13.27 -5.55
N ASP A 91 -3.54 12.42 -4.54
CA ASP A 91 -3.61 12.85 -3.14
C ASP A 91 -2.22 12.97 -2.47
N TYR A 92 -1.18 12.44 -3.11
CA TYR A 92 0.14 12.26 -2.51
C TYR A 92 1.28 12.81 -3.38
N ASP A 93 2.35 13.23 -2.71
CA ASP A 93 3.61 13.67 -3.33
C ASP A 93 4.57 12.47 -3.55
N LEU A 94 4.43 11.43 -2.72
CA LEU A 94 5.29 10.25 -2.71
C LEU A 94 4.49 8.99 -2.34
N PHE A 95 4.62 7.95 -3.16
CA PHE A 95 4.26 6.59 -2.79
C PHE A 95 5.49 5.82 -2.30
N LEU A 96 5.35 5.15 -1.17
CA LEU A 96 6.34 4.26 -0.58
C LEU A 96 5.82 2.82 -0.65
N VAL A 97 6.58 1.92 -1.27
CA VAL A 97 6.13 0.56 -1.55
C VAL A 97 7.27 -0.43 -1.31
N GLY A 98 7.00 -1.55 -0.65
CA GLY A 98 7.94 -2.65 -0.57
C GLY A 98 8.07 -3.36 -1.92
N ARG A 99 9.28 -3.71 -2.37
CA ARG A 99 9.49 -4.35 -3.68
C ARG A 99 8.67 -5.64 -3.82
N SER A 100 8.63 -6.47 -2.78
CA SER A 100 7.85 -7.70 -2.75
C SER A 100 6.39 -7.54 -2.28
N SER A 101 5.86 -6.31 -2.22
CA SER A 101 4.56 -6.04 -1.63
C SER A 101 3.44 -6.80 -2.34
N GLY A 102 2.74 -7.64 -1.57
CA GLY A 102 1.58 -8.41 -2.02
C GLY A 102 1.85 -9.52 -3.04
N ILE A 103 3.11 -9.85 -3.36
CA ILE A 103 3.45 -10.95 -4.27
C ILE A 103 2.84 -12.26 -3.75
N GLY A 104 2.19 -13.02 -4.63
CA GLY A 104 1.57 -14.31 -4.30
C GLY A 104 0.24 -14.21 -3.54
N THR A 105 -0.30 -13.00 -3.35
CA THR A 105 -1.60 -12.78 -2.68
C THR A 105 -2.67 -12.30 -3.67
N ALA A 106 -3.93 -12.26 -3.22
CA ALA A 106 -5.02 -11.71 -4.03
C ALA A 106 -4.78 -10.24 -4.44
N VAL A 107 -4.05 -9.47 -3.62
CA VAL A 107 -3.76 -8.04 -3.84
C VAL A 107 -3.08 -7.79 -5.19
N THR A 108 -2.21 -8.70 -5.64
CA THR A 108 -1.45 -8.54 -6.89
C THR A 108 -1.88 -9.51 -7.99
N LYS A 109 -2.94 -10.30 -7.74
CA LYS A 109 -3.41 -11.33 -8.68
C LYS A 109 -3.83 -10.71 -10.02
N GLY A 110 -3.18 -11.15 -11.10
CA GLY A 110 -3.40 -10.67 -12.46
C GLY A 110 -2.74 -9.32 -12.79
N LEU A 111 -2.21 -8.58 -11.80
CA LEU A 111 -1.38 -7.40 -12.07
C LEU A 111 0.04 -7.79 -12.48
N GLY A 112 0.59 -8.85 -11.87
CA GLY A 112 1.95 -9.31 -12.16
C GLY A 112 2.17 -9.78 -13.59
N ASP A 113 1.12 -10.17 -14.32
CA ASP A 113 1.21 -10.64 -15.72
C ASP A 113 1.60 -9.50 -16.69
N TRP A 114 1.46 -8.24 -16.27
CA TRP A 114 1.71 -7.04 -17.07
C TRP A 114 2.90 -6.23 -16.55
N MET A 115 3.69 -6.78 -15.64
CA MET A 115 4.85 -6.11 -15.08
C MET A 115 5.94 -5.93 -16.14
N GLU A 116 6.48 -4.71 -16.25
CA GLU A 116 7.58 -4.42 -17.16
C GLU A 116 8.94 -4.41 -16.44
N PHE A 117 8.96 -3.98 -15.17
CA PHE A 117 10.18 -3.78 -14.38
C PHE A 117 10.13 -4.54 -13.05
N GLU A 118 10.84 -5.66 -12.96
CA GLU A 118 10.90 -6.51 -11.76
C GLU A 118 11.49 -5.77 -10.54
N GLU A 119 12.41 -4.81 -10.77
CA GLU A 119 13.02 -4.00 -9.72
C GLU A 119 12.02 -3.10 -9.00
N LEU A 120 10.87 -2.79 -9.62
CA LEU A 120 9.80 -1.99 -9.04
C LEU A 120 8.79 -2.84 -8.27
N GLY A 121 8.73 -4.14 -8.55
CA GLY A 121 7.68 -5.03 -8.06
C GLY A 121 6.30 -4.69 -8.63
N VAL A 122 5.31 -5.56 -8.40
CA VAL A 122 3.98 -5.46 -9.05
C VAL A 122 3.29 -4.12 -8.80
N ILE A 123 3.26 -3.67 -7.54
CA ILE A 123 2.58 -2.43 -7.17
C ILE A 123 3.41 -1.22 -7.61
N GLY A 124 4.74 -1.26 -7.47
CA GLY A 124 5.60 -0.16 -7.86
C GLY A 124 5.59 0.09 -9.37
N ASP A 125 5.63 -0.99 -10.16
CA ASP A 125 5.53 -0.96 -11.62
C ASP A 125 4.20 -0.34 -12.07
N LEU A 126 3.08 -0.76 -11.46
CA LEU A 126 1.76 -0.16 -11.72
C LEU A 126 1.74 1.36 -11.44
N LEU A 127 2.35 1.82 -10.34
CA LEU A 127 2.39 3.24 -9.99
C LEU A 127 3.32 4.06 -10.89
N ALA A 128 4.39 3.43 -11.39
CA ALA A 128 5.36 4.05 -12.28
C ALA A 128 4.95 4.01 -13.76
N SER A 129 3.90 3.26 -14.09
CA SER A 129 3.38 3.11 -15.44
C SER A 129 2.98 4.45 -16.07
N GLU A 130 3.20 4.59 -17.37
CA GLU A 130 2.77 5.76 -18.16
C GLU A 130 1.25 6.03 -18.05
N TYR A 131 0.46 4.99 -17.80
CA TYR A 131 -0.99 5.07 -17.68
C TYR A 131 -1.47 5.43 -16.27
N TYR A 132 -0.57 5.50 -15.28
CA TYR A 132 -0.93 5.90 -13.93
C TYR A 132 -0.98 7.43 -13.81
N PRO A 133 -2.14 8.02 -13.47
CA PRO A 133 -2.37 9.45 -13.57
C PRO A 133 -1.84 10.17 -12.32
N SER A 134 -0.55 10.06 -12.02
CA SER A 134 0.06 10.70 -10.87
C SER A 134 1.28 11.52 -11.25
N ARG A 135 1.57 12.55 -10.45
CA ARG A 135 2.85 13.28 -10.46
C ARG A 135 3.72 12.93 -9.26
N ALA A 136 3.27 11.98 -8.44
CA ALA A 136 3.99 11.54 -7.25
C ALA A 136 5.25 10.78 -7.66
N SER A 137 6.29 10.91 -6.84
CA SER A 137 7.42 9.99 -6.91
C SER A 137 7.02 8.62 -6.38
N VAL A 138 7.65 7.56 -6.88
CA VAL A 138 7.51 6.20 -6.33
C VAL A 138 8.86 5.78 -5.76
N LEU A 139 8.90 5.45 -4.47
CA LEU A 139 10.09 4.95 -3.78
C LEU A 139 9.89 3.49 -3.40
N ILE A 140 10.71 2.64 -4.02
CA ILE A 140 10.73 1.21 -3.79
C ILE A 140 11.71 0.90 -2.66
N VAL A 141 11.24 0.14 -1.68
CA VAL A 141 12.02 -0.26 -0.52
C VAL A 141 12.21 -1.77 -0.54
N GLN A 142 13.43 -2.21 -0.27
CA GLN A 142 13.76 -3.62 -0.13
C GLN A 142 14.51 -3.81 1.17
N GLN A 143 14.16 -4.83 1.94
CA GLN A 143 14.93 -5.22 3.11
C GLN A 143 16.33 -5.70 2.67
N GLN A 144 17.38 -5.20 3.32
CA GLN A 144 18.73 -5.76 3.18
C GLN A 144 18.83 -7.09 3.93
N GLU A 145 19.45 -8.09 3.28
CA GLU A 145 19.86 -9.34 3.92
C GLU A 145 21.12 -9.18 4.77
#